data_AF-A0A430H1N4-F1
#
_entry.id   AF-A0A430H1N4-F1
#
_cell.length_a   1.000
_cell.length_b   1.000
_cell.length_c   1.000
_cell.angle_alpha   90.00
_cell.angle_beta   90.00
_cell.angle_gamma   90.00
#
_symmetry.space_group_name_H-M   'P 1'
#
loop_
_entity.id
_entity.type
_entity.pdbx_description
1 polymer ?
#
loop_
_entity_poly.entity_id
_entity_poly.type
_entity_poly.pdbx_seq_one_letter_code
_entity_poly.pdbx_strand_id
1 'polypeptide(L)'
;MIKKTALLFAGFCWAAVATSATVTPLDRFIADREFCAYMVSLPENDSEEFLARYQAAMQAAISFVREKKKKTTETQAIFEIKAKCDAALNSMLHYK
;
A
#
# COMPACT_ATOMS: atom_id res chain seq x y z
N MET A 1 -39.67 41.48 36.19
CA MET A 1 -39.85 40.06 36.59
C MET A 1 -39.76 39.20 35.33
N ILE A 2 -39.27 37.95 35.46
CA ILE A 2 -39.05 36.89 34.43
C ILE A 2 -37.71 37.05 33.69
N LYS A 3 -36.55 36.59 34.22
CA LYS A 3 -36.01 35.22 34.25
C LYS A 3 -36.25 34.41 32.96
N LYS A 4 -35.20 34.13 32.18
CA LYS A 4 -34.81 32.75 31.81
C LYS A 4 -33.48 32.66 31.06
N THR A 5 -32.63 31.89 31.72
CA THR A 5 -31.28 31.41 31.44
C THR A 5 -31.19 30.55 30.18
N ALA A 6 -30.05 30.70 29.50
CA ALA A 6 -29.28 29.73 28.69
C ALA A 6 -29.97 28.53 28.02
N LEU A 7 -29.67 28.34 26.73
CA LEU A 7 -29.32 27.02 26.20
C LEU A 7 -28.29 27.20 25.06
N LEU A 8 -27.04 26.91 25.41
CA LEU A 8 -25.92 26.71 24.52
C LEU A 8 -26.23 25.50 23.62
N PHE A 9 -26.47 25.72 22.33
CA PHE A 9 -26.30 24.67 21.33
C PHE A 9 -24.85 24.72 20.86
N ALA A 10 -23.97 24.12 21.65
CA ALA A 10 -22.68 23.64 21.19
C ALA A 10 -22.95 22.50 20.20
N GLY A 11 -23.19 22.87 18.94
CA GLY A 11 -23.15 21.96 17.81
C GLY A 11 -21.70 21.54 17.58
N PHE A 12 -21.23 20.64 18.44
CA PHE A 12 -19.94 19.99 18.33
C PHE A 12 -20.05 18.96 17.19
N CYS A 13 -20.08 19.43 15.95
CA CYS A 13 -19.87 18.59 14.77
C CYS A 13 -18.43 18.11 14.82
N TRP A 14 -18.20 16.95 15.46
CA TRP A 14 -17.05 16.11 15.17
C TRP A 14 -17.11 15.77 13.69
N ALA A 15 -16.47 16.60 12.87
CA ALA A 15 -15.93 16.11 11.62
C ALA A 15 -14.87 15.08 12.01
N ALA A 16 -15.29 13.82 12.13
CA ALA A 16 -14.39 12.69 12.03
C ALA A 16 -13.77 12.78 10.63
N VAL A 17 -12.66 13.51 10.52
CA VAL A 17 -11.77 13.38 9.38
C VAL A 17 -11.25 11.96 9.50
N ALA A 18 -11.93 11.04 8.83
CA ALA A 18 -11.35 9.76 8.49
C ALA A 18 -10.15 10.08 7.61
N THR A 19 -8.99 10.30 8.22
CA THR A 19 -7.71 10.26 7.53
C THR A 19 -7.56 8.82 7.05
N SER A 20 -8.15 8.51 5.89
CA SER A 20 -7.77 7.33 5.13
C SER A 20 -6.28 7.52 4.85
N ALA A 21 -5.42 6.79 5.56
CA ALA A 21 -4.00 6.76 5.24
C ALA A 21 -3.91 6.47 3.73
N THR A 22 -3.27 7.38 2.99
CA THR A 22 -3.13 7.22 1.54
C THR A 22 -2.31 5.97 1.29
N VAL A 23 -2.99 4.86 0.97
CA VAL A 23 -2.35 3.58 0.64
C VAL A 23 -1.46 3.82 -0.57
N THR A 24 -0.16 3.61 -0.41
CA THR A 24 0.81 3.91 -1.47
C THR A 24 0.75 2.84 -2.57
N PRO A 25 1.27 3.12 -3.79
CA PRO A 25 1.40 2.10 -4.82
C PRO A 25 2.18 0.87 -4.33
N LEU A 26 3.21 1.09 -3.49
CA LEU A 26 3.99 0.03 -2.88
C LEU A 26 3.16 -0.80 -1.88
N ASP A 27 2.35 -0.15 -1.04
CA ASP A 27 1.49 -0.85 -0.08
C ASP A 27 0.43 -1.70 -0.78
N ARG A 28 -0.19 -1.18 -1.86
CA ARG A 28 -1.13 -1.95 -2.68
C ARG A 28 -0.46 -3.15 -3.33
N PHE A 29 0.77 -2.97 -3.83
CA PHE A 29 1.53 -4.04 -4.44
C PHE A 29 1.85 -5.16 -3.42
N ILE A 30 2.30 -4.79 -2.22
CA ILE A 30 2.68 -5.75 -1.17
C ILE A 30 1.46 -6.46 -0.57
N ALA A 31 0.30 -5.81 -0.55
CA ALA A 31 -0.95 -6.40 -0.06
C ALA A 31 -1.46 -7.53 -0.96
N ASP A 32 -1.06 -7.54 -2.24
CA ASP A 32 -1.42 -8.60 -3.16
C ASP A 32 -0.47 -9.81 -3.04
N ARG A 33 -1.00 -10.91 -2.53
CA ARG A 33 -0.23 -12.14 -2.27
C ARG A 33 0.28 -12.79 -3.54
N GLU A 34 -0.51 -12.80 -4.61
CA GLU A 34 -0.09 -13.40 -5.88
C GLU A 34 1.06 -12.59 -6.48
N PHE A 35 1.00 -11.26 -6.34
CA PHE A 35 2.02 -10.36 -6.84
C PHE A 35 3.33 -10.54 -6.06
N CYS A 36 3.24 -10.68 -4.73
CA CYS A 36 4.40 -10.96 -3.92
C CYS A 36 4.97 -12.36 -4.14
N ALA A 37 4.12 -13.37 -4.32
CA ALA A 37 4.57 -14.72 -4.65
C ALA A 37 5.31 -14.73 -5.98
N TYR A 38 4.78 -14.05 -7.00
CA TYR A 38 5.43 -13.86 -8.29
C TYR A 38 6.80 -13.18 -8.17
N MET A 39 6.90 -12.13 -7.35
CA MET A 39 8.17 -11.43 -7.12
C MET A 39 9.21 -12.27 -6.39
N VAL A 40 8.79 -13.14 -5.48
CA VAL A 40 9.68 -14.01 -4.70
C VAL A 40 10.07 -15.24 -5.51
N SER A 41 9.12 -15.83 -6.23
CA SER A 41 9.24 -17.06 -7.02
C SER A 41 8.46 -16.92 -8.33
N LEU A 42 9.17 -16.65 -9.43
CA LEU A 42 8.58 -16.60 -10.77
C LEU A 42 8.05 -17.98 -11.16
N PRO A 43 6.75 -18.13 -11.50
CA PRO A 43 6.23 -19.35 -12.09
C PRO A 43 6.89 -19.61 -13.46
N GLU A 44 7.09 -20.88 -13.82
CA GLU A 44 7.74 -21.25 -15.10
C GLU A 44 6.82 -21.07 -16.32
N ASN A 45 5.51 -20.89 -16.13
CA ASN A 45 4.49 -20.87 -17.20
C ASN A 45 3.44 -19.77 -17.01
N ASP A 46 3.83 -18.50 -17.13
CA ASP A 46 2.90 -17.38 -17.08
C ASP A 46 2.33 -17.03 -18.45
N SER A 47 1.06 -16.61 -18.49
CA SER A 47 0.45 -16.06 -19.70
C SER A 47 0.88 -14.60 -19.92
N GLU A 48 1.01 -14.17 -21.18
CA GLU A 48 1.34 -12.78 -21.50
C GLU A 48 0.33 -11.78 -20.90
N GLU A 49 -0.94 -12.18 -20.82
CA GLU A 49 -2.00 -11.39 -20.18
C GLU A 49 -1.82 -11.27 -18.67
N PHE A 50 -1.27 -12.30 -18.02
CA PHE A 50 -0.88 -12.23 -16.62
C PHE A 50 0.18 -11.13 -16.52
N LEU A 51 1.35 -11.31 -17.15
CA LEU A 51 2.49 -10.38 -17.10
C LEU A 51 2.12 -8.91 -17.36
N ALA A 52 1.24 -8.64 -18.33
CA ALA A 52 0.80 -7.29 -18.66
C ALA A 52 0.06 -6.58 -17.51
N ARG A 53 -0.75 -7.32 -16.72
CA ARG A 53 -1.48 -6.76 -15.57
C ARG A 53 -0.53 -6.37 -14.43
N TYR A 54 0.52 -7.17 -14.20
CA TYR A 54 1.51 -6.90 -13.14
C TYR A 54 2.50 -5.82 -13.54
N GLN A 55 2.75 -5.62 -14.84
CA GLN A 55 3.73 -4.65 -15.32
C GLN A 55 3.39 -3.22 -14.88
N ALA A 56 2.13 -2.80 -14.97
CA ALA A 56 1.70 -1.47 -14.55
C ALA A 56 1.86 -1.26 -13.03
N ALA A 57 1.47 -2.25 -12.23
CA ALA A 57 1.59 -2.21 -10.77
C ALA A 57 3.06 -2.20 -10.32
N MET A 58 3.90 -3.01 -10.99
CA MET A 58 5.34 -3.06 -10.77
C MET A 58 6.00 -1.71 -11.06
N GLN A 59 5.70 -1.12 -12.22
CA GLN A 59 6.26 0.17 -12.62
C GLN A 59 5.82 1.30 -11.68
N ALA A 60 4.57 1.29 -11.21
CA ALA A 60 4.11 2.23 -10.20
C ALA A 60 4.85 2.07 -8.85
N ALA A 61 5.08 0.83 -8.40
CA ALA A 61 5.84 0.56 -7.17
C ALA A 61 7.31 0.97 -7.29
N ILE A 62 7.97 0.63 -8.42
CA ILE A 62 9.35 1.03 -8.73
C ILE A 62 9.47 2.56 -8.75
N SER A 63 8.56 3.24 -9.45
CA SER A 63 8.56 4.70 -9.55
C SER A 63 8.41 5.33 -8.18
N PHE A 64 7.48 4.83 -7.36
CA PHE A 64 7.30 5.29 -5.99
C PHE A 64 8.57 5.11 -5.13
N VAL A 65 9.22 3.95 -5.18
CA VAL A 65 10.46 3.69 -4.43
C VAL A 65 11.57 4.65 -4.86
N ARG A 66 11.72 4.88 -6.17
CA ARG A 66 12.75 5.77 -6.73
C ARG A 66 12.47 7.25 -6.44
N GLU A 67 11.20 7.67 -6.41
CA GLU A 67 10.83 9.02 -5.98
C GLU A 67 11.18 9.28 -4.52
N LYS A 68 10.96 8.29 -3.64
CA LYS A 68 11.32 8.36 -2.22
C LYS A 68 12.84 8.30 -2.01
N LYS A 69 13.56 7.59 -2.89
CA LYS A 69 15.01 7.43 -2.83
C LYS A 69 15.65 7.82 -4.17
N LYS A 70 15.86 9.12 -4.38
CA LYS A 70 16.29 9.72 -5.67
C LYS A 70 17.55 9.15 -6.32
N LYS A 71 18.37 8.35 -5.61
CA LYS A 71 19.59 7.70 -6.13
C LYS A 71 19.44 6.18 -6.34
N THR A 72 18.27 5.63 -6.06
CA THR A 72 18.00 4.20 -6.20
C THR A 72 17.86 3.84 -7.67
N THR A 73 18.65 2.85 -8.11
CA THR A 73 18.52 2.29 -9.45
C THR A 73 17.24 1.46 -9.56
N GLU A 74 16.78 1.19 -10.77
CA GLU A 74 15.63 0.32 -10.99
C GLU A 74 15.82 -1.07 -10.36
N THR A 75 16.99 -1.68 -10.56
CA THR A 75 17.34 -2.98 -9.95
C THR A 75 17.29 -2.94 -8.42
N GLN A 76 17.80 -1.87 -7.80
CA GLN A 76 17.72 -1.71 -6.34
C GLN A 76 16.28 -1.56 -5.85
N ALA A 77 15.44 -0.84 -6.60
CA ALA A 77 14.02 -0.72 -6.28
C ALA A 77 13.31 -2.08 -6.38
N ILE A 78 13.60 -2.86 -7.42
CA ILE A 78 13.07 -4.22 -7.60
C ILE A 78 13.45 -5.12 -6.43
N PHE A 79 14.72 -5.11 -6.01
CA PHE A 79 15.17 -5.91 -4.86
C PHE A 79 14.52 -5.47 -3.54
N GLU A 80 14.32 -4.17 -3.34
CA GLU A 80 13.59 -3.67 -2.17
C GLU A 80 12.13 -4.13 -2.17
N ILE A 81 11.45 -4.08 -3.31
CA ILE A 81 10.09 -4.59 -3.46
C ILE A 81 10.04 -6.10 -3.17
N LYS A 82 10.98 -6.88 -3.73
CA LYS A 82 11.10 -8.32 -3.47
C LYS A 82 11.29 -8.61 -1.99
N ALA A 83 12.18 -7.90 -1.29
CA ALA A 83 12.42 -8.09 0.13
C ALA A 83 11.18 -7.77 0.98
N LYS A 84 10.42 -6.73 0.63
CA LYS A 84 9.17 -6.42 1.31
C LYS A 84 8.09 -7.47 1.07
N CYS A 85 8.03 -8.02 -0.14
CA CYS A 85 7.12 -9.12 -0.47
C CYS A 85 7.48 -10.41 0.29
N ASP A 86 8.76 -10.76 0.37
CA ASP A 86 9.22 -11.89 1.16
C ASP A 86 8.85 -11.73 2.64
N ALA A 87 9.10 -10.55 3.23
CA ALA A 87 8.70 -10.25 4.60
C ALA A 87 7.17 -10.33 4.80
N ALA A 88 6.37 -9.82 3.85
CA ALA A 88 4.92 -9.88 3.92
C ALA A 88 4.42 -11.33 3.89
N LEU A 89 4.90 -12.15 2.95
CA LEU A 89 4.54 -13.56 2.84
C LEU A 89 4.94 -14.34 4.11
N ASN A 90 6.16 -14.14 4.61
CA ASN A 90 6.65 -14.82 5.82
C ASN A 90 5.88 -14.39 7.08
N SER A 91 5.54 -13.10 7.23
CA SER A 91 4.74 -12.62 8.36
C SER A 91 3.37 -13.30 8.45
N MET A 92 2.82 -13.71 7.30
CA MET A 92 1.53 -14.40 7.22
C MET A 92 1.62 -15.90 7.50
N LEU A 93 2.80 -16.52 7.29
CA LEU A 93 3.04 -17.92 7.65
C LEU A 93 3.16 -18.13 9.16
N HIS A 94 3.62 -17.12 9.90
CA HIS A 94 3.77 -17.17 11.35
C HIS A 94 2.49 -16.82 12.13
N TYR A 95 1.40 -16.44 11.46
CA TYR A 95 0.11 -16.13 12.08
C TYR A 95 -0.84 -17.34 12.10
N LYS A 96 -0.32 -18.53 12.45
CA LYS A 96 -1.04 -19.80 12.48
C LYS A 96 -1.12 -20.36 13.89
#